data_AF-A0A9D8NNS8-F1
#
_entry.id   AF-A0A9D8NNS8-F1
#
_cell.length_a   1.000
_cell.length_b   1.000
_cell.length_c   1.000
_cell.angle_alpha   90.00
_cell.angle_beta   90.00
_cell.angle_gamma   90.00
#
_symmetry.space_group_name_H-M   'P 1'
#
loop_
_entity.id
_entity.type
_entity.pdbx_description
1 polymer ?
#
loop_
_entity_poly.entity_id
_entity_poly.type
_entity_poly.pdbx_seq_one_letter_code
_entity_poly.pdbx_strand_id
1 'polypeptide(L)'
;MNTTHFKKAILVFSSIVCILFLSFYITSEILAETYEDGKITVRHRELSIKKNRGNIRFSHPYEMTADVVRNVLSQIYFKEKGLLKKDESVHVFQDDEIGKLMPLIIQAFSVATPTQGVEVVSYSERPFFGDKQNYCIMFVNENRLNIVFSRIHKFQTYSDLMAEKKGSGAAKEDPTKIKGSRFWTLLPSYGQAFEPGHKNWLVVNISDEAYQKPEKRNSNIAWEGGDDSYNQPQRSGRFERNVGGSSGYQQMTSQANIAQRESKIKSKLLILRELVNDGILLREDYDYKKTMLLKNGMNDMEIKDQFREIKDLLEEGLITEEDHNKKKKELLDLF
;
A
#
# COMPACT_ATOMS: atom_id res chain seq x y z
N MET A 1 -11.42 -34.95 67.33
CA MET A 1 -10.83 -34.18 66.22
C MET A 1 -11.96 -33.64 65.36
N ASN A 2 -12.11 -32.32 65.29
CA ASN A 2 -13.29 -31.64 64.73
C ASN A 2 -13.28 -31.64 63.19
N THR A 3 -13.93 -32.65 62.61
CA THR A 3 -14.11 -32.86 61.16
C THR A 3 -14.89 -31.73 60.47
N THR A 4 -15.69 -30.95 61.21
CA THR A 4 -16.46 -29.80 60.71
C THR A 4 -15.62 -28.58 60.38
N HIS A 5 -14.56 -28.31 61.14
CA HIS A 5 -13.64 -27.19 60.83
C HIS A 5 -12.82 -27.46 59.58
N PHE A 6 -12.40 -28.70 59.38
CA PHE A 6 -11.62 -29.12 58.20
C PHE A 6 -12.43 -29.01 56.90
N LYS A 7 -13.72 -29.40 56.92
CA LYS A 7 -14.61 -29.27 55.74
C LYS A 7 -14.89 -27.81 55.36
N LYS A 8 -15.03 -26.92 56.35
CA LYS A 8 -15.21 -25.47 56.11
C LYS A 8 -13.94 -24.85 55.51
N ALA A 9 -12.76 -25.23 56.00
CA ALA A 9 -11.49 -24.75 55.46
C ALA A 9 -11.28 -25.18 53.99
N ILE A 10 -11.63 -26.42 53.64
CA ILE A 10 -11.53 -26.91 52.25
C ILE A 10 -12.47 -26.16 51.30
N LEU A 11 -13.70 -25.86 51.73
CA LEU A 11 -14.66 -25.11 50.92
C LEU A 11 -14.19 -23.67 50.64
N VAL A 12 -13.63 -23.00 51.65
CA VAL A 12 -13.08 -21.64 51.50
C VAL A 12 -11.83 -21.64 50.62
N PHE A 13 -10.96 -22.65 50.75
CA PHE A 13 -9.78 -22.74 49.91
C PHE A 13 -10.15 -23.04 48.45
N SER A 14 -11.11 -23.93 48.22
CA SER A 14 -11.63 -24.23 46.88
C SER A 14 -12.29 -23.01 46.23
N SER A 15 -13.05 -22.20 46.97
CA SER A 15 -13.65 -20.97 46.42
C SER A 15 -12.60 -19.90 46.08
N ILE A 16 -11.56 -19.73 46.92
CA ILE A 16 -10.45 -18.81 46.63
C ILE A 16 -9.68 -19.25 45.40
N VAL A 17 -9.37 -20.55 45.28
CA VAL A 17 -8.70 -21.11 44.10
C VAL A 17 -9.57 -20.93 42.85
N CYS A 18 -10.88 -21.19 42.92
CA CYS A 18 -11.79 -20.93 41.80
C CYS A 18 -11.86 -19.45 41.42
N ILE A 19 -11.88 -18.52 42.38
CA ILE A 19 -11.88 -17.07 42.09
C ILE A 19 -10.54 -16.64 41.46
N LEU A 20 -9.42 -17.18 41.93
CA LEU A 20 -8.09 -16.92 41.35
C LEU A 20 -7.96 -17.53 39.94
N PHE A 21 -8.50 -18.73 39.70
CA PHE A 21 -8.54 -19.33 38.37
C PHE A 21 -9.49 -18.56 37.43
N LEU A 22 -10.68 -18.18 37.89
CA LEU A 22 -11.64 -17.40 37.09
C LEU A 22 -11.08 -16.00 36.76
N SER A 23 -10.36 -15.35 37.68
CA SER A 23 -9.69 -14.07 37.40
C SER A 23 -8.50 -14.22 36.44
N PHE A 24 -7.80 -15.36 36.44
CA PHE A 24 -6.79 -15.69 35.42
C PHE A 24 -7.41 -15.97 34.04
N TYR A 25 -8.59 -16.59 34.00
CA TYR A 25 -9.32 -16.83 32.75
C TYR A 25 -10.00 -15.57 32.20
N ILE A 26 -10.49 -14.66 33.05
CA ILE A 26 -11.09 -13.38 32.62
C ILE A 26 -10.03 -12.39 32.11
N THR A 27 -8.78 -12.51 32.56
CA THR A 27 -7.65 -11.73 32.01
C THR A 27 -7.10 -12.28 30.69
N SER A 28 -7.62 -13.44 30.26
CA SER A 28 -7.34 -14.00 28.93
C SER A 28 -8.44 -13.56 27.95
N GLU A 29 -8.70 -12.26 27.85
CA GLU A 29 -9.40 -11.74 26.68
C GLU A 29 -8.59 -12.19 25.46
N ILE A 30 -9.21 -12.90 24.54
CA ILE A 30 -8.62 -13.30 23.27
C ILE A 30 -8.44 -12.02 22.46
N LEU A 31 -7.38 -11.28 22.79
CA LEU A 31 -6.93 -10.12 22.05
C LEU A 31 -6.46 -10.64 20.70
N ALA A 32 -7.15 -10.25 19.64
CA ALA A 32 -6.66 -10.48 18.30
C ALA A 32 -5.31 -9.75 18.18
N GLU A 33 -4.21 -10.50 18.27
CA GLU A 33 -2.85 -9.96 18.10
C GLU A 33 -2.66 -9.37 16.70
N THR A 34 -3.52 -9.74 15.75
CA THR A 34 -3.54 -9.31 14.36
C THR A 34 -4.96 -9.03 13.88
N TYR A 35 -5.14 -7.91 13.18
CA TYR A 35 -6.37 -7.39 12.59
C TYR A 35 -6.17 -7.26 11.08
N GLU A 36 -7.11 -7.76 10.27
CA GLU A 36 -6.93 -7.85 8.81
C GLU A 36 -8.17 -7.36 8.05
N ASP A 37 -7.92 -6.70 6.92
CA ASP A 37 -8.92 -6.41 5.89
C ASP A 37 -8.28 -6.62 4.51
N GLY A 38 -8.61 -7.75 3.88
CA GLY A 38 -8.01 -8.17 2.61
C GLY A 38 -6.50 -8.41 2.76
N LYS A 39 -5.68 -7.57 2.12
CA LYS A 39 -4.21 -7.63 2.22
C LYS A 39 -3.63 -6.70 3.29
N ILE A 40 -4.46 -5.87 3.91
CA ILE A 40 -4.02 -4.93 4.94
C ILE A 40 -3.97 -5.68 6.27
N THR A 41 -2.85 -5.53 6.98
CA THR A 41 -2.62 -6.17 8.27
C THR A 41 -2.16 -5.14 9.29
N VAL A 42 -2.80 -5.13 10.44
CA VAL A 42 -2.41 -4.35 11.61
C VAL A 42 -2.19 -5.31 12.76
N ARG A 43 -1.08 -5.22 13.49
CA ARG A 43 -0.79 -6.14 14.60
C ARG A 43 0.03 -5.50 15.70
N HIS A 44 -0.02 -6.06 16.91
CA HIS A 44 0.85 -5.62 17.99
C HIS A 44 2.27 -6.16 17.80
N ARG A 45 3.25 -5.37 18.22
CA ARG A 45 4.65 -5.77 18.20
C ARG A 45 5.36 -5.18 19.41
N GLU A 46 6.08 -6.01 20.16
CA GLU A 46 6.97 -5.55 21.22
C GLU A 46 8.08 -4.66 20.65
N LEU A 47 8.22 -3.45 21.19
CA LEU A 47 9.25 -2.51 20.79
C LEU A 47 10.21 -2.23 21.94
N SER A 48 11.49 -2.18 21.62
CA SER A 48 12.55 -1.77 22.54
C SER A 48 13.26 -0.56 21.98
N ILE A 49 12.65 0.61 22.16
CA ILE A 49 13.21 1.91 21.77
C ILE A 49 13.95 2.49 22.98
N LYS A 50 15.26 2.72 22.83
CA LYS A 50 16.08 3.33 23.87
C LYS A 50 16.06 4.86 23.73
N LYS A 51 15.68 5.56 24.80
CA LYS A 51 15.79 7.02 24.90
C LYS A 51 16.21 7.35 26.33
N ASN A 52 17.27 8.13 26.50
CA ASN A 52 17.96 8.32 27.79
C ASN A 52 18.46 6.98 28.40
N ARG A 53 18.51 6.86 29.74
CA ARG A 53 19.03 5.70 30.49
C ARG A 53 18.10 4.47 30.49
N GLY A 54 17.08 4.40 29.62
CA GLY A 54 16.10 3.30 29.63
C GLY A 54 15.33 3.11 28.33
N ASN A 55 14.43 2.13 28.33
CA ASN A 55 13.46 1.92 27.27
C ASN A 55 12.26 2.85 27.46
N ILE A 56 11.72 3.38 26.37
CA ILE A 56 10.48 4.16 26.39
C ILE A 56 9.31 3.25 26.80
N ARG A 57 8.44 3.74 27.68
CA ARG A 57 7.11 3.18 27.90
C ARG A 57 6.11 4.04 27.16
N PHE A 58 5.33 3.42 26.28
CA PHE A 58 4.37 4.11 25.44
C PHE A 58 3.12 4.48 26.24
N SER A 59 2.44 5.53 25.80
CA SER A 59 1.16 5.98 26.32
C SER A 59 0.03 5.12 25.74
N HIS A 60 0.06 3.82 26.07
CA HIS A 60 -0.89 2.81 25.62
C HIS A 60 -1.58 2.11 26.80
N PRO A 61 -2.83 1.63 26.64
CA PRO A 61 -3.69 1.80 25.46
C PRO A 61 -4.08 3.26 25.22
N TYR A 62 -4.49 3.59 23.99
CA TYR A 62 -4.88 4.95 23.61
C TYR A 62 -6.11 4.95 22.72
N GLU A 63 -7.16 5.64 23.14
CA GLU A 63 -8.40 5.78 22.37
C GLU A 63 -8.25 6.90 21.32
N MET A 64 -8.10 6.51 20.05
CA MET A 64 -8.09 7.46 18.93
C MET A 64 -9.47 7.56 18.30
N THR A 65 -9.88 8.79 17.96
CA THR A 65 -11.10 8.99 17.17
C THR A 65 -10.83 8.69 15.69
N ALA A 66 -11.89 8.34 14.97
CA ALA A 66 -11.85 8.11 13.53
C ALA A 66 -11.33 9.33 12.76
N ASP A 67 -11.74 10.53 13.15
CA ASP A 67 -11.30 11.78 12.52
C ASP A 67 -9.79 12.00 12.69
N VAL A 68 -9.25 11.76 13.89
CA VAL A 68 -7.81 11.90 14.13
C VAL A 68 -7.01 10.95 13.25
N VAL A 69 -7.38 9.67 13.22
CA VAL A 69 -6.66 8.68 12.40
C VAL A 69 -6.75 9.04 10.91
N ARG A 70 -7.95 9.37 10.41
CA ARG A 70 -8.17 9.78 9.02
C ARG A 70 -7.31 10.99 8.65
N ASN A 71 -7.39 12.07 9.43
CA ASN A 71 -6.71 13.33 9.17
C ASN A 71 -5.19 13.19 9.25
N VAL A 72 -4.69 12.38 10.18
CA VAL A 72 -3.26 12.10 10.25
C VAL A 72 -2.80 11.36 8.99
N LEU A 73 -3.46 10.26 8.62
CA LEU A 73 -3.03 9.43 7.49
C LEU A 73 -3.13 10.17 6.15
N SER A 74 -4.17 10.98 5.94
CA SER A 74 -4.37 11.75 4.70
C SER A 74 -3.30 12.83 4.49
N GLN A 75 -2.69 13.33 5.58
CA GLN A 75 -1.69 14.40 5.54
C GLN A 75 -0.23 13.90 5.53
N ILE A 76 0.00 12.61 5.29
CA ILE A 76 1.35 12.07 5.16
C ILE A 76 1.75 12.08 3.69
N TYR A 77 2.70 12.95 3.36
CA TYR A 77 3.24 13.08 2.01
C TYR A 77 4.67 12.60 1.93
N PHE A 78 5.05 12.15 0.74
CA PHE A 78 6.43 11.83 0.43
C PHE A 78 6.79 12.28 -0.98
N LYS A 79 8.10 12.45 -1.21
CA LYS A 79 8.70 12.55 -2.52
C LYS A 79 9.53 11.32 -2.80
N GLU A 80 9.34 10.76 -3.98
CA GLU A 80 10.19 9.71 -4.48
C GLU A 80 11.58 10.28 -4.90
N LYS A 81 12.70 9.56 -4.70
CA LYS A 81 14.08 9.95 -5.11
C LYS A 81 14.64 9.14 -6.30
N GLY A 82 15.12 9.78 -7.37
CA GLY A 82 15.60 9.11 -8.60
C GLY A 82 15.64 10.07 -9.80
N LEU A 83 16.10 9.60 -10.97
CA LEU A 83 16.42 10.46 -12.13
C LEU A 83 15.20 10.90 -12.95
N LEU A 84 14.10 10.14 -12.92
CA LEU A 84 12.89 10.38 -13.73
C LEU A 84 11.68 10.82 -12.90
N LYS A 85 11.93 11.40 -11.73
CA LYS A 85 10.87 11.67 -10.78
C LYS A 85 10.27 13.04 -11.00
N LYS A 86 8.94 13.07 -11.09
CA LYS A 86 8.18 14.32 -11.02
C LYS A 86 8.39 14.92 -9.63
N ASP A 87 8.59 16.23 -9.54
CA ASP A 87 8.76 16.96 -8.26
C ASP A 87 7.44 17.07 -7.46
N GLU A 88 6.47 16.23 -7.77
CA GLU A 88 5.16 16.17 -7.15
C GLU A 88 5.26 15.37 -5.84
N SER A 89 4.72 15.95 -4.77
CA SER A 89 4.48 15.23 -3.53
C SER A 89 3.29 14.30 -3.70
N VAL A 90 3.42 13.06 -3.24
CA VAL A 90 2.38 12.04 -3.33
C VAL A 90 1.95 11.65 -1.91
N HIS A 91 0.67 11.34 -1.72
CA HIS A 91 0.17 10.78 -0.47
C HIS A 91 0.74 9.38 -0.22
N VAL A 92 1.15 9.10 1.01
CA VAL A 92 1.58 7.77 1.43
C VAL A 92 0.40 6.79 1.40
N PHE A 93 -0.76 7.21 1.93
CA PHE A 93 -1.97 6.41 1.98
C PHE A 93 -3.05 7.01 1.08
N GLN A 94 -3.77 6.16 0.32
CA GLN A 94 -4.89 6.59 -0.53
C GLN A 94 -6.22 6.61 0.25
N ASP A 95 -7.24 7.34 -0.21
CA ASP A 95 -8.52 7.48 0.48
C ASP A 95 -9.23 6.14 0.78
N ASP A 96 -9.20 5.22 -0.17
CA ASP A 96 -9.76 3.87 -0.06
C ASP A 96 -8.94 3.00 0.91
N GLU A 97 -7.62 3.12 0.87
CA GLU A 97 -6.69 2.48 1.80
C GLU A 97 -6.90 2.98 3.24
N ILE A 98 -7.06 4.30 3.42
CA ILE A 98 -7.35 4.93 4.72
C ILE A 98 -8.66 4.42 5.29
N GLY A 99 -9.70 4.26 4.45
CA GLY A 99 -11.00 3.73 4.86
C GLY A 99 -10.91 2.35 5.51
N LYS A 100 -10.03 1.49 5.00
CA LYS A 100 -9.77 0.14 5.54
C LYS A 100 -8.83 0.14 6.74
N LEU A 101 -7.79 0.97 6.72
CA LEU A 101 -6.79 1.06 7.80
C LEU A 101 -7.37 1.63 9.10
N MET A 102 -8.20 2.66 8.99
CA MET A 102 -8.72 3.43 10.12
C MET A 102 -9.36 2.55 11.22
N PRO A 103 -10.34 1.67 10.94
CA PRO A 103 -10.95 0.85 11.99
C PRO A 103 -9.94 -0.11 12.66
N LEU A 104 -9.01 -0.68 11.89
CA LEU A 104 -8.01 -1.61 12.39
C LEU A 104 -7.00 -0.92 13.32
N ILE A 105 -6.56 0.29 12.95
CA ILE A 105 -5.63 1.10 13.76
C ILE A 105 -6.28 1.52 15.09
N ILE A 106 -7.53 1.98 15.06
CA ILE A 106 -8.27 2.35 16.28
C ILE A 106 -8.35 1.17 17.23
N GLN A 107 -8.75 0.00 16.71
CA GLN A 107 -8.88 -1.21 17.51
C GLN A 107 -7.53 -1.69 18.07
N ALA A 108 -6.45 -1.59 17.29
CA ALA A 108 -5.13 -1.98 17.77
C ALA A 108 -4.64 -1.06 18.89
N PHE A 109 -4.88 0.25 18.82
CA PHE A 109 -4.45 1.20 19.85
C PHE A 109 -5.25 1.12 21.14
N SER A 110 -6.54 0.78 21.10
CA SER A 110 -7.39 0.67 22.30
C SER A 110 -6.99 -0.46 23.24
N VAL A 111 -6.19 -1.42 22.76
CA VAL A 111 -5.76 -2.59 23.55
C VAL A 111 -4.24 -2.79 23.63
N ALA A 112 -3.45 -1.96 22.95
CA ALA A 112 -1.99 -2.05 22.98
C ALA A 112 -1.44 -1.89 24.41
N THR A 113 -0.40 -2.67 24.75
CA THR A 113 0.28 -2.51 26.04
C THR A 113 1.34 -1.39 25.99
N PRO A 114 1.82 -0.89 27.15
CA PRO A 114 2.88 0.14 27.20
C PRO A 114 4.23 -0.25 26.57
N THR A 115 4.45 -1.51 26.19
CA THR A 115 5.67 -1.99 25.52
C THR A 115 5.46 -2.30 24.05
N GLN A 116 4.21 -2.27 23.58
CA GLN A 116 3.84 -2.60 22.22
C GLN A 116 3.66 -1.35 21.37
N GLY A 117 4.09 -1.45 20.12
CA GLY A 117 3.59 -0.57 19.06
C GLY A 117 2.63 -1.32 18.15
N VAL A 118 1.98 -0.54 17.29
CA VAL A 118 1.06 -1.00 16.25
C VAL A 118 1.82 -1.09 14.94
N GLU A 119 2.11 -2.30 14.49
CA GLU A 119 2.72 -2.56 13.19
C GLU A 119 1.64 -2.55 12.09
N VAL A 120 1.89 -1.82 11.01
CA VAL A 120 0.94 -1.62 9.90
C VAL A 120 1.59 -2.02 8.59
N VAL A 121 0.93 -2.91 7.86
CA VAL A 121 1.25 -3.31 6.50
C VAL A 121 0.04 -3.00 5.63
N SER A 122 0.23 -2.17 4.61
CA SER A 122 -0.84 -1.82 3.69
C SER A 122 -0.33 -1.71 2.27
N TYR A 123 -1.26 -1.57 1.34
CA TYR A 123 -1.01 -1.67 -0.08
C TYR A 123 -1.81 -0.60 -0.79
N SER A 124 -1.13 0.31 -1.47
CA SER A 124 -1.78 1.23 -2.39
C SER A 124 -1.96 0.52 -3.72
N GLU A 125 -3.21 0.34 -4.15
CA GLU A 125 -3.53 -0.29 -5.42
C GLU A 125 -3.10 0.62 -6.59
N ARG A 126 -2.46 0.02 -7.60
CA ARG A 126 -2.38 0.62 -8.93
C ARG A 126 -2.76 -0.43 -9.96
N PRO A 127 -3.51 -0.05 -11.01
CA PRO A 127 -4.01 -1.02 -11.99
C PRO A 127 -2.92 -1.75 -12.81
N PHE A 128 -1.62 -1.45 -12.66
CA PHE A 128 -0.60 -1.83 -13.65
C PHE A 128 0.73 -2.44 -13.18
N PHE A 129 1.22 -2.17 -11.96
CA PHE A 129 2.58 -2.60 -11.52
C PHE A 129 2.57 -3.54 -10.30
N GLY A 130 1.39 -4.06 -9.97
CA GLY A 130 1.13 -4.73 -8.69
C GLY A 130 1.07 -3.72 -7.55
N ASP A 131 0.70 -4.23 -6.38
CA ASP A 131 0.48 -3.41 -5.20
C ASP A 131 1.79 -2.80 -4.71
N LYS A 132 1.73 -1.52 -4.35
CA LYS A 132 2.84 -0.80 -3.72
C LYS A 132 2.67 -0.93 -2.22
N GLN A 133 3.63 -1.54 -1.54
CA GLN A 133 3.55 -1.82 -0.11
C GLN A 133 4.03 -0.62 0.71
N ASN A 134 3.22 -0.29 1.72
CA ASN A 134 3.57 0.57 2.83
C ASN A 134 3.82 -0.31 4.07
N TYR A 135 4.89 -0.01 4.81
CA TYR A 135 5.23 -0.72 6.03
C TYR A 135 5.77 0.26 7.07
N CYS A 136 5.06 0.35 8.20
CA CYS A 136 5.43 1.23 9.30
C CYS A 136 5.04 0.64 10.65
N ILE A 137 5.59 1.25 11.70
CA ILE A 137 5.22 1.00 13.09
C ILE A 137 4.75 2.32 13.69
N MET A 138 3.64 2.27 14.42
CA MET A 138 3.03 3.41 15.08
C MET A 138 3.01 3.21 16.60
N PHE A 139 3.22 4.27 17.36
CA PHE A 139 3.05 4.26 18.82
C PHE A 139 2.82 5.67 19.36
N VAL A 140 2.16 5.78 20.51
CA VAL A 140 1.90 7.07 21.16
C VAL A 140 2.87 7.25 22.31
N ASN A 141 3.50 8.41 22.39
CA ASN A 141 4.30 8.80 23.53
C ASN A 141 4.02 10.25 23.88
N GLU A 142 3.64 10.53 25.13
CA GLU A 142 3.34 11.88 25.61
C GLU A 142 2.36 12.62 24.69
N ASN A 143 1.30 11.92 24.28
CA ASN A 143 0.26 12.44 23.41
C ASN A 143 0.75 12.87 22.01
N ARG A 144 1.88 12.31 21.56
CA ARG A 144 2.39 12.43 20.19
C ARG A 144 2.35 11.08 19.52
N LEU A 145 1.74 11.02 18.34
CA LEU A 145 1.75 9.83 17.51
C LEU A 145 3.07 9.77 16.74
N ASN A 146 3.83 8.71 16.97
CA ASN A 146 5.06 8.42 16.28
C ASN A 146 4.75 7.42 15.17
N ILE A 147 5.15 7.71 13.94
CA ILE A 147 4.97 6.85 12.77
C ILE A 147 6.33 6.65 12.13
N VAL A 148 6.83 5.41 12.20
CA VAL A 148 8.17 5.05 11.76
C VAL A 148 8.08 4.16 10.53
N PHE A 149 8.49 4.68 9.38
CA PHE A 149 8.40 3.98 8.10
C PHE A 149 9.66 3.18 7.80
N SER A 150 9.47 1.99 7.22
CA SER A 150 10.54 1.21 6.58
C SER A 150 10.32 1.12 5.08
N ARG A 151 9.06 0.99 4.64
CA ARG A 151 8.68 0.98 3.23
C ARG A 151 7.58 2.01 3.00
N ILE A 152 7.75 2.83 1.96
CA ILE A 152 6.72 3.72 1.43
C ILE A 152 6.64 3.42 -0.06
N HIS A 153 5.46 3.04 -0.52
CA HIS A 153 5.19 2.78 -1.94
C HIS A 153 6.21 1.82 -2.59
N LYS A 154 6.74 0.87 -1.81
CA LYS A 154 7.77 -0.05 -2.30
C LYS A 154 7.10 -1.10 -3.17
N PHE A 155 7.60 -1.30 -4.38
CA PHE A 155 7.14 -2.41 -5.21
C PHE A 155 7.41 -3.73 -4.49
N GLN A 156 6.41 -4.61 -4.48
CA GLN A 156 6.61 -5.96 -3.95
C GLN A 156 7.68 -6.67 -4.79
N THR A 157 8.70 -7.17 -4.11
CA THR A 157 9.83 -7.89 -4.70
C THR A 157 9.47 -9.36 -4.90
N TYR A 158 10.13 -10.05 -5.83
CA TYR A 158 10.03 -11.51 -5.98
C TYR A 158 10.39 -12.22 -4.68
N SER A 159 11.41 -11.73 -3.97
CA SER A 159 11.76 -12.25 -2.65
C SER A 159 10.63 -12.09 -1.64
N ASP A 160 9.93 -10.94 -1.61
CA ASP A 160 8.78 -10.74 -0.71
C ASP A 160 7.67 -11.75 -1.01
N LEU A 161 7.34 -11.95 -2.29
CA LEU A 161 6.32 -12.91 -2.73
C LEU A 161 6.68 -14.37 -2.42
N MET A 162 7.94 -14.74 -2.62
CA MET A 162 8.42 -16.10 -2.34
C MET A 162 8.52 -16.37 -0.84
N ALA A 163 8.84 -15.35 -0.06
CA ALA A 163 8.94 -15.44 1.39
C ALA A 163 7.53 -15.58 2.02
N GLU A 164 6.56 -14.79 1.56
CA GLU A 164 5.14 -14.95 1.91
C GLU A 164 4.63 -16.36 1.57
N LYS A 165 4.92 -16.86 0.36
CA LYS A 165 4.51 -18.21 -0.07
C LYS A 165 5.16 -19.33 0.74
N LYS A 166 6.35 -19.10 1.30
CA LYS A 166 7.07 -20.05 2.16
C LYS A 166 6.70 -19.94 3.64
N GLY A 167 5.79 -19.03 4.02
CA GLY A 167 5.44 -18.74 5.42
C GLY A 167 6.57 -18.08 6.23
N SER A 168 7.74 -17.87 5.63
CA SER A 168 8.82 -17.08 6.23
C SER A 168 8.70 -15.67 5.66
N GLY A 169 7.88 -14.79 6.26
CA GLY A 169 7.75 -13.41 5.77
C GLY A 169 9.14 -12.82 5.49
N ALA A 170 9.35 -12.22 4.30
CA ALA A 170 10.63 -11.63 3.95
C ALA A 170 11.04 -10.70 5.09
N ALA A 171 12.30 -10.76 5.53
CA ALA A 171 12.79 -9.98 6.66
C ALA A 171 12.50 -8.49 6.42
N LYS A 172 11.37 -8.01 6.92
CA LYS A 172 10.98 -6.61 6.83
C LYS A 172 11.93 -5.88 7.75
N GLU A 173 12.77 -5.03 7.17
CA GLU A 173 13.74 -4.25 7.93
C GLU A 173 13.01 -3.46 9.01
N ASP A 174 13.43 -3.62 10.26
CA ASP A 174 12.80 -2.99 11.42
C ASP A 174 12.82 -1.46 11.25
N PRO A 175 11.65 -0.81 11.14
CA PRO A 175 11.56 0.64 10.94
C PRO A 175 12.32 1.44 12.01
N THR A 176 12.41 0.93 13.23
CA THR A 176 13.07 1.60 14.36
C THR A 176 14.60 1.56 14.28
N LYS A 177 15.17 0.74 13.41
CA LYS A 177 16.62 0.57 13.24
C LYS A 177 17.20 1.38 12.09
N ILE A 178 16.36 1.81 11.15
CA ILE A 178 16.78 2.64 10.03
C ILE A 178 16.61 4.12 10.33
N LYS A 179 17.36 4.96 9.61
CA LYS A 179 17.32 6.44 9.76
C LYS A 179 16.68 7.16 8.58
N GLY A 180 16.31 6.44 7.53
CA GLY A 180 15.84 7.03 6.27
C GLY A 180 15.96 6.08 5.10
N SER A 181 15.42 6.50 3.97
CA SER A 181 15.45 5.75 2.72
C SER A 181 16.28 6.44 1.65
N ARG A 182 16.91 5.64 0.79
CA ARG A 182 17.58 6.12 -0.44
C ARG A 182 16.58 6.41 -1.57
N PHE A 183 15.36 5.89 -1.48
CA PHE A 183 14.37 5.90 -2.56
C PHE A 183 13.21 6.87 -2.35
N TRP A 184 13.06 7.40 -1.13
CA TRP A 184 12.01 8.35 -0.78
C TRP A 184 12.45 9.31 0.34
N THR A 185 11.75 10.43 0.45
CA THR A 185 11.82 11.40 1.56
C THR A 185 10.40 11.72 2.00
N LEU A 186 10.12 11.59 3.30
CA LEU A 186 8.88 12.10 3.88
C LEU A 186 8.88 13.63 3.88
N LEU A 187 7.70 14.22 3.77
CA LEU A 187 7.50 15.66 3.82
C LEU A 187 6.61 15.99 5.03
N PRO A 188 7.19 16.49 6.13
CA PRO A 188 6.40 16.89 7.29
C PRO A 188 5.43 18.01 6.90
N SER A 189 4.14 17.76 7.13
CA SER A 189 3.08 18.75 7.03
C SER A 189 2.94 19.55 8.34
N TYR A 190 1.99 20.49 8.38
CA TYR A 190 1.65 21.20 9.61
C TYR A 190 1.36 20.23 10.76
N GLY A 191 1.88 20.51 11.97
CA GLY A 191 1.73 19.63 13.14
C GLY A 191 2.62 18.37 13.15
N GLN A 192 3.44 18.18 12.11
CA GLN A 192 4.38 17.06 11.98
C GLN A 192 5.83 17.53 12.08
N ALA A 193 6.68 16.69 12.68
CA ALA A 193 8.12 16.90 12.72
C ALA A 193 8.86 15.56 12.56
N PHE A 194 10.15 15.61 12.27
CA PHE A 194 10.99 14.42 12.34
C PHE A 194 11.52 14.19 13.75
N GLU A 195 11.63 12.93 14.16
CA GLU A 195 12.47 12.59 15.30
C GLU A 195 13.94 12.94 14.95
N PRO A 196 14.70 13.57 15.88
CA PRO A 196 16.07 13.99 15.59
C PRO A 196 16.96 12.85 15.08
N GLY A 197 17.55 13.04 13.90
CA GLY A 197 18.43 12.07 13.27
C GLY A 197 17.72 10.96 12.47
N HIS A 198 16.38 10.97 12.39
CA HIS A 198 15.59 9.96 11.68
C HIS A 198 14.64 10.62 10.65
N LYS A 199 14.98 10.49 9.37
CA LYS A 199 14.18 11.00 8.23
C LYS A 199 13.00 10.09 7.85
N ASN A 200 12.89 8.93 8.48
CA ASN A 200 11.79 7.97 8.30
C ASN A 200 10.78 8.00 9.46
N TRP A 201 10.98 8.85 10.47
CA TRP A 201 10.21 8.84 11.70
C TRP A 201 9.49 10.18 11.85
N LEU A 202 8.18 10.17 11.59
CA LEU A 202 7.31 11.32 11.80
C LEU A 202 6.74 11.30 13.22
N VAL A 203 6.79 12.45 13.87
CA VAL A 203 6.17 12.73 15.17
C VAL A 203 5.06 13.73 14.92
N VAL A 204 3.83 13.32 15.21
CA VAL A 204 2.61 14.08 14.95
C VAL A 204 1.98 14.49 16.27
N ASN A 205 1.72 15.78 16.43
CA ASN A 205 0.96 16.27 17.57
C ASN A 205 -0.55 16.07 17.32
N ILE A 206 -1.08 14.96 17.82
CA ILE A 206 -2.48 14.58 17.58
C ILE A 206 -3.48 15.50 18.28
N SER A 207 -3.08 16.28 19.28
CA SER A 207 -3.96 17.29 19.91
C SER A 207 -4.07 18.59 19.12
N ASP A 208 -3.34 18.74 18.02
CA ASP A 208 -3.50 19.89 17.15
C ASP A 208 -4.92 19.94 16.56
N GLU A 209 -5.53 21.12 16.54
CA GLU A 209 -6.88 21.33 16.01
C GLU A 209 -7.04 20.85 14.56
N ALA A 210 -5.94 20.87 13.79
CA ALA A 210 -5.92 20.39 12.41
C ALA A 210 -6.30 18.90 12.27
N TYR A 211 -6.09 18.10 13.33
CA TYR A 211 -6.41 16.67 13.33
C TYR A 211 -7.71 16.34 14.06
N GLN A 212 -8.20 17.23 14.92
CA GLN A 212 -9.39 17.01 15.74
C GLN A 212 -10.70 17.36 15.01
N LYS A 213 -10.65 18.22 13.99
CA LYS A 213 -11.86 18.65 13.27
C LYS A 213 -12.28 17.58 12.26
N PRO A 214 -13.58 17.27 12.15
CA PRO A 214 -14.07 16.43 11.06
C PRO A 214 -13.74 17.12 9.74
N GLU A 215 -13.11 16.39 8.83
CA GLU A 215 -12.70 16.91 7.54
C GLU A 215 -13.94 17.43 6.79
N LYS A 216 -13.99 18.75 6.56
CA LYS A 216 -15.03 19.33 5.70
C LYS A 216 -14.71 18.92 4.26
N ARG A 217 -15.28 17.79 3.80
CA ARG A 217 -15.37 17.52 2.36
C ARG A 217 -16.19 18.65 1.73
N ASN A 218 -15.52 19.62 1.13
CA ASN A 218 -16.14 20.48 0.15
C ASN A 218 -16.48 19.61 -1.05
N SER A 219 -17.70 19.08 -1.11
CA SER A 219 -18.26 18.40 -2.28
C SER A 219 -18.60 19.37 -3.42
N ASN A 220 -17.77 20.40 -3.62
CA ASN A 220 -17.87 21.39 -4.68
C ASN A 220 -16.51 21.53 -5.36
N ILE A 221 -16.00 20.44 -5.92
CA ILE A 221 -15.26 20.52 -7.18
C ILE A 221 -16.08 19.66 -8.14
N ALA A 222 -16.99 20.34 -8.84
CA ALA A 222 -17.52 19.83 -10.08
C ALA A 222 -16.32 19.57 -10.99
N TRP A 223 -16.08 18.31 -11.32
CA TRP A 223 -15.29 17.95 -12.48
C TRP A 223 -16.08 18.41 -13.72
N GLU A 224 -15.84 19.65 -14.15
CA GLU A 224 -16.13 20.04 -15.52
C GLU A 224 -15.00 19.49 -16.41
N GLY A 225 -15.35 18.52 -17.25
CA GLY A 225 -14.55 18.12 -18.40
C GLY A 225 -14.02 16.69 -18.32
N GLY A 226 -14.78 15.74 -18.87
CA GLY A 226 -14.33 14.38 -19.12
C GLY A 226 -15.48 13.42 -19.36
N ASP A 227 -15.98 13.42 -20.59
CA ASP A 227 -17.08 12.62 -21.14
C ASP A 227 -16.87 11.09 -20.91
N ASP A 228 -17.62 10.52 -19.96
CA ASP A 228 -17.85 9.08 -19.83
C ASP A 228 -19.19 8.74 -20.50
N SER A 229 -19.15 8.30 -21.75
CA SER A 229 -20.32 7.77 -22.46
C SER A 229 -19.96 6.52 -23.26
N TYR A 230 -20.06 5.35 -22.63
CA TYR A 230 -20.34 4.09 -23.34
C TYR A 230 -21.17 3.15 -22.46
N ASN A 231 -22.49 3.18 -22.68
CA ASN A 231 -23.53 2.14 -22.52
C ASN A 231 -24.87 2.89 -22.36
N GLN A 232 -25.94 2.73 -23.14
CA GLN A 232 -26.37 1.72 -24.10
C GLN A 232 -27.63 2.30 -24.82
N PRO A 233 -28.50 1.49 -25.45
CA PRO A 233 -28.78 1.40 -26.89
C PRO A 233 -29.77 2.43 -27.49
N GLN A 234 -29.61 2.68 -28.80
CA GLN A 234 -30.43 3.56 -29.63
C GLN A 234 -31.89 3.07 -29.77
N ARG A 235 -32.83 3.99 -29.51
CA ARG A 235 -34.20 3.95 -29.99
C ARG A 235 -34.51 5.21 -30.81
N SER A 236 -34.68 4.97 -32.12
CA SER A 236 -35.63 5.60 -33.07
C SER A 236 -35.89 7.12 -33.02
N GLY A 237 -35.68 7.78 -34.17
CA GLY A 237 -36.42 9.02 -34.47
C GLY A 237 -35.86 9.88 -35.61
N ARG A 238 -36.25 9.55 -36.85
CA ARG A 238 -36.20 10.37 -38.08
C ARG A 238 -36.09 11.89 -37.90
N PHE A 239 -35.18 12.51 -38.68
CA PHE A 239 -35.55 13.60 -39.58
C PHE A 239 -34.61 13.65 -40.80
N GLU A 240 -35.20 13.82 -41.98
CA GLU A 240 -34.61 13.74 -43.31
C GLU A 240 -34.16 15.11 -43.85
N ARG A 241 -33.15 15.07 -44.75
CA ARG A 241 -32.94 15.88 -45.98
C ARG A 241 -32.61 17.39 -45.81
N ASN A 242 -31.69 18.03 -46.55
CA ASN A 242 -31.18 17.81 -47.91
C ASN A 242 -29.84 18.57 -48.18
N VAL A 243 -28.93 17.89 -48.90
CA VAL A 243 -28.20 18.28 -50.13
C VAL A 243 -27.39 19.60 -50.22
N GLY A 244 -26.07 19.44 -50.45
CA GLY A 244 -25.44 19.94 -51.68
C GLY A 244 -24.21 20.85 -51.53
N GLY A 245 -23.02 20.38 -51.97
CA GLY A 245 -21.89 21.26 -52.31
C GLY A 245 -20.50 20.62 -52.23
N SER A 246 -19.97 20.20 -53.37
CA SER A 246 -18.67 19.54 -53.57
C SER A 246 -17.49 20.52 -53.68
N SER A 247 -16.35 20.19 -53.07
CA SER A 247 -14.95 20.40 -53.52
C SER A 247 -14.04 20.03 -52.34
N GLY A 248 -13.13 19.05 -52.37
CA GLY A 248 -12.20 18.74 -53.43
C GLY A 248 -10.77 19.08 -52.97
N TYR A 249 -10.23 18.38 -51.96
CA TYR A 249 -8.79 18.29 -51.73
C TYR A 249 -8.39 16.87 -51.32
N GLN A 250 -7.54 16.29 -52.16
CA GLN A 250 -6.89 15.00 -52.00
C GLN A 250 -5.91 15.03 -50.83
N GLN A 251 -6.00 13.98 -50.00
CA GLN A 251 -4.88 13.11 -49.65
C GLN A 251 -3.56 13.77 -49.20
N MET A 252 -3.46 14.03 -47.90
CA MET A 252 -2.22 13.81 -47.14
C MET A 252 -2.50 12.82 -46.00
N THR A 253 -2.78 11.57 -46.36
CA THR A 253 -2.47 10.42 -45.50
C THR A 253 -0.96 10.19 -45.65
N SER A 254 -0.15 10.19 -44.60
CA SER A 254 0.26 8.92 -43.97
C SER A 254 1.37 9.15 -42.93
N GLN A 255 1.24 10.09 -41.99
CA GLN A 255 2.23 10.24 -40.90
C GLN A 255 1.63 10.48 -39.49
N ALA A 256 0.34 10.82 -39.38
CA ALA A 256 -0.30 11.11 -38.08
C ALA A 256 -0.88 9.90 -37.34
N ASN A 257 -1.01 8.73 -37.98
CA ASN A 257 -1.62 7.53 -37.37
C ASN A 257 -0.61 6.51 -36.80
N ILE A 258 0.70 6.79 -36.87
CA ILE A 258 1.75 5.86 -36.39
C ILE A 258 2.18 6.18 -34.95
N ALA A 259 1.91 7.39 -34.45
CA ALA A 259 2.45 7.87 -33.17
C ALA A 259 1.51 7.70 -31.95
N GLN A 260 0.33 7.09 -32.10
CA GLN A 260 -0.69 7.08 -31.04
C GLN A 260 -1.21 5.69 -30.64
N ARG A 261 -0.39 4.66 -30.88
CA ARG A 261 -0.50 3.34 -30.22
C ARG A 261 0.85 3.01 -29.61
N GLU A 262 1.31 3.79 -28.64
CA GLU A 262 2.34 3.26 -27.75
C GLU A 262 1.77 2.04 -27.06
N SER A 263 2.36 0.87 -27.33
CA SER A 263 1.94 -0.35 -26.66
C SER A 263 2.03 -0.17 -25.15
N LYS A 264 0.93 -0.45 -24.47
CA LYS A 264 0.81 -0.43 -23.02
C LYS A 264 1.87 -1.32 -22.35
N ILE A 265 2.42 -2.31 -23.05
CA ILE A 265 3.49 -3.18 -22.54
C ILE A 265 4.84 -2.52 -22.71
N LYS A 266 5.09 -1.94 -23.88
CA LYS A 266 6.32 -1.20 -24.18
C LYS A 266 6.58 -0.10 -23.14
N SER A 267 5.61 0.77 -22.88
CA SER A 267 5.76 1.85 -21.89
C SER A 267 6.04 1.29 -20.49
N LYS A 268 5.47 0.13 -20.14
CA LYS A 268 5.72 -0.52 -18.83
C LYS A 268 7.12 -1.12 -18.73
N LEU A 269 7.63 -1.74 -19.79
CA LEU A 269 8.98 -2.32 -19.81
C LEU A 269 10.06 -1.24 -19.75
N LEU A 270 9.82 -0.09 -20.38
CA LEU A 270 10.67 1.10 -20.26
C LEU A 270 10.76 1.56 -18.80
N ILE A 271 9.61 1.74 -18.13
CA ILE A 271 9.57 2.12 -16.71
C ILE A 271 10.30 1.08 -15.84
N LEU A 272 10.08 -0.21 -16.05
CA LEU A 272 10.78 -1.25 -15.27
C LEU A 272 12.30 -1.19 -15.45
N ARG A 273 12.78 -0.98 -16.67
CA ARG A 273 14.22 -0.86 -16.97
C ARG A 273 14.83 0.33 -16.25
N GLU A 274 14.13 1.46 -16.29
CA GLU A 274 14.56 2.68 -15.62
C GLU A 274 14.62 2.50 -14.09
N LEU A 275 13.62 1.84 -13.51
CA LEU A 275 13.61 1.54 -12.08
C LEU A 275 14.79 0.65 -11.65
N VAL A 276 15.26 -0.25 -12.51
CA VAL A 276 16.50 -1.02 -12.25
C VAL A 276 17.74 -0.16 -12.37
N ASN A 277 17.81 0.69 -13.41
CA ASN A 277 18.94 1.58 -13.61
C ASN A 277 19.09 2.57 -12.44
N ASP A 278 17.98 3.04 -11.88
CA ASP A 278 17.92 3.90 -10.70
C ASP A 278 18.19 3.14 -9.38
N GLY A 279 18.38 1.81 -9.45
CA GLY A 279 18.57 0.95 -8.28
C GLY A 279 17.36 0.85 -7.37
N ILE A 280 16.18 1.31 -7.82
CA ILE A 280 14.90 1.25 -7.10
C ILE A 280 14.38 -0.20 -7.07
N LEU A 281 14.58 -0.92 -8.18
CA LEU A 281 14.30 -2.35 -8.29
C LEU A 281 15.60 -3.14 -8.39
N LEU A 282 15.61 -4.32 -7.78
CA LEU A 282 16.66 -5.31 -8.00
C LEU A 282 16.48 -5.98 -9.37
N ARG A 283 17.56 -6.54 -9.93
CA ARG A 283 17.53 -7.19 -11.25
C ARG A 283 16.60 -8.39 -11.26
N GLU A 284 16.56 -9.14 -10.17
CA GLU A 284 15.69 -10.30 -9.98
C GLU A 284 14.21 -9.89 -9.99
N ASP A 285 13.88 -8.74 -9.39
CA ASP A 285 12.53 -8.19 -9.38
C ASP A 285 12.08 -7.72 -10.75
N TYR A 286 13.02 -7.14 -11.50
CA TYR A 286 12.80 -6.76 -12.88
C TYR A 286 12.51 -7.95 -13.77
N ASP A 287 13.32 -9.00 -13.71
CA ASP A 287 13.12 -10.19 -14.54
C ASP A 287 11.79 -10.88 -14.22
N TYR A 288 11.42 -10.94 -12.94
CA TYR A 288 10.11 -11.43 -12.52
C TYR A 288 8.96 -10.58 -13.07
N LYS A 289 8.99 -9.25 -12.88
CA LYS A 289 7.94 -8.34 -13.35
C LYS A 289 7.84 -8.29 -14.87
N LYS A 290 8.98 -8.32 -15.58
CA LYS A 290 9.06 -8.45 -17.04
C LYS A 290 8.35 -9.72 -17.50
N THR A 291 8.66 -10.87 -16.90
CA THR A 291 8.02 -12.14 -17.25
C THR A 291 6.50 -12.10 -17.03
N MET A 292 6.04 -11.53 -15.91
CA MET A 292 4.61 -11.38 -15.63
C MET A 292 3.91 -10.45 -16.62
N LEU A 293 4.55 -9.35 -17.02
CA LEU A 293 4.02 -8.44 -18.05
C LEU A 293 3.91 -9.12 -19.41
N LEU A 294 4.91 -9.91 -19.81
CA LEU A 294 4.84 -10.66 -21.07
C LEU A 294 3.79 -11.78 -21.02
N LYS A 295 3.58 -12.40 -19.86
CA LYS A 295 2.58 -13.45 -19.70
C LYS A 295 1.15 -12.91 -19.76
N ASN A 296 0.84 -11.88 -18.97
CA ASN A 296 -0.52 -11.41 -18.75
C ASN A 296 -0.87 -10.13 -19.50
N GLY A 297 0.13 -9.31 -19.84
CA GLY A 297 -0.07 -7.97 -20.39
C GLY A 297 -0.55 -7.93 -21.84
N MET A 298 -0.57 -9.09 -22.51
CA MET A 298 -0.96 -9.27 -23.91
C MET A 298 -2.33 -9.95 -24.08
N ASN A 299 -2.98 -10.40 -22.99
CA ASN A 299 -4.13 -11.28 -23.06
C ASN A 299 -5.36 -10.68 -23.76
N ASP A 300 -5.40 -9.35 -23.88
CA ASP A 300 -6.43 -8.57 -24.57
C ASP A 300 -6.16 -8.40 -26.08
N MET A 301 -5.02 -8.86 -26.59
CA MET A 301 -4.61 -8.75 -27.99
C MET A 301 -4.85 -10.04 -28.76
N GLU A 302 -5.12 -9.94 -30.07
CA GLU A 302 -5.14 -11.09 -30.97
C GLU A 302 -3.74 -11.72 -31.09
N ILE A 303 -3.65 -13.04 -31.25
CA ILE A 303 -2.38 -13.79 -31.33
C ILE A 303 -1.41 -13.19 -32.38
N LYS A 304 -1.91 -12.74 -33.54
CA LYS A 304 -1.09 -12.10 -34.57
C LYS A 304 -0.49 -10.78 -34.11
N ASP A 305 -1.27 -9.97 -33.39
CA ASP A 305 -0.80 -8.71 -32.81
C ASP A 305 0.20 -8.98 -31.68
N GLN A 306 0.00 -10.05 -30.88
CA GLN A 306 0.97 -10.48 -29.87
C GLN A 306 2.31 -10.87 -30.49
N PHE A 307 2.33 -11.56 -31.63
CA PHE A 307 3.56 -11.89 -32.35
C PHE A 307 4.28 -10.64 -32.88
N ARG A 308 3.54 -9.64 -33.38
CA ARG A 308 4.13 -8.37 -33.81
C ARG A 308 4.74 -7.63 -32.62
N GLU A 309 3.97 -7.54 -31.53
CA GLU A 309 4.38 -6.85 -30.31
C GLU A 309 5.67 -7.45 -29.70
N ILE A 310 5.76 -8.77 -29.52
CA ILE A 310 6.99 -9.38 -28.96
C ILE A 310 8.21 -9.17 -29.86
N LYS A 311 8.01 -9.08 -31.17
CA LYS A 311 9.09 -8.80 -32.12
C LYS A 311 9.57 -7.36 -31.97
N ASP A 312 8.65 -6.40 -31.94
CA ASP A 312 8.97 -4.99 -31.75
C ASP A 312 9.71 -4.76 -30.42
N LEU A 313 9.27 -5.42 -29.33
CA LEU A 313 9.94 -5.38 -28.03
C LEU A 313 11.38 -5.93 -28.06
N LEU A 314 11.64 -6.96 -28.87
CA LEU A 314 12.98 -7.53 -29.05
C LEU A 314 13.89 -6.58 -29.84
N GLU A 315 13.37 -6.01 -30.93
CA GLU A 315 14.11 -5.06 -31.77
C GLU A 315 14.51 -3.79 -31.01
N GLU A 316 13.65 -3.32 -30.11
CA GLU A 316 13.93 -2.21 -29.19
C GLU A 316 14.80 -2.62 -27.99
N GLY A 317 15.17 -3.89 -27.92
CA GLY A 317 16.00 -4.48 -26.88
C GLY A 317 15.32 -4.53 -25.52
N LEU A 318 13.99 -4.27 -25.40
CA LEU A 318 13.22 -4.26 -24.15
C LEU A 318 13.11 -5.64 -23.51
N ILE A 319 13.19 -6.68 -24.34
CA ILE A 319 13.23 -8.09 -23.92
C ILE A 319 14.45 -8.79 -24.52
N THR A 320 14.81 -9.93 -23.96
CA THR A 320 15.92 -10.76 -24.48
C THR A 320 15.43 -11.73 -25.57
N GLU A 321 16.36 -12.31 -26.34
CA GLU A 321 16.04 -13.38 -27.28
C GLU A 321 15.39 -14.59 -26.58
N GLU A 322 15.81 -14.89 -25.35
CA GLU A 322 15.22 -15.96 -24.54
C GLU A 322 13.75 -15.66 -24.21
N ASP A 323 13.46 -14.43 -23.75
CA ASP A 323 12.10 -13.96 -23.47
C ASP A 323 11.21 -14.07 -24.72
N HIS A 324 11.71 -13.61 -25.86
CA HIS A 324 11.02 -13.67 -27.15
C HIS A 324 10.72 -15.12 -27.56
N ASN A 325 11.73 -16.00 -27.52
CA ASN A 325 11.58 -17.39 -27.94
C ASN A 325 10.61 -18.16 -27.03
N LYS A 326 10.67 -17.91 -25.72
CA LYS A 326 9.74 -18.50 -24.75
C LYS A 326 8.29 -18.08 -25.04
N LYS A 327 8.04 -16.77 -25.18
CA LYS A 327 6.69 -16.27 -25.46
C LYS A 327 6.19 -16.72 -26.82
N LYS A 328 7.04 -16.69 -27.86
CA LYS A 328 6.73 -17.22 -29.20
C LYS A 328 6.27 -18.67 -29.14
N LYS A 329 6.95 -19.51 -28.37
CA LYS A 329 6.54 -20.91 -28.17
C LYS A 329 5.18 -21.02 -27.49
N GLU A 330 4.94 -20.28 -26.40
CA GLU A 330 3.64 -20.24 -25.72
C GLU A 330 2.49 -19.84 -26.66
N LEU A 331 2.74 -18.89 -27.58
CA LEU A 331 1.74 -18.46 -28.57
C LEU A 331 1.49 -19.50 -29.66
N LEU A 332 2.52 -20.26 -30.04
CA LEU A 332 2.39 -21.36 -31.00
C LEU A 332 1.67 -22.57 -30.40
N ASP A 333 1.82 -22.82 -29.10
CA ASP A 333 1.12 -23.90 -28.39
C ASP A 333 -0.40 -23.61 -28.22
N LEU A 334 -0.84 -22.37 -28.44
CA LEU A 334 -2.27 -21.95 -28.44
C LEU A 334 -2.93 -22.05 -29.81
N PHE A 335 -2.16 -22.33 -30.86
CA PHE A 335 -2.60 -22.45 -32.25
C PHE A 335 -2.79 -23.92 -32.61
#